data_AF-A0A8J8BUN0-F1
#
_entry.id   AF-A0A8J8BUN0-F1
#
_cell.length_a   1.000
_cell.length_b   1.000
_cell.length_c   1.000
_cell.angle_alpha   90.00
_cell.angle_beta   90.00
_cell.angle_gamma   90.00
#
_symmetry.space_group_name_H-M   'P 1'
#
loop_
_entity.id
_entity.type
_entity.pdbx_description
1 polymer ?
#
loop_
_entity_poly.entity_id
_entity_poly.type
_entity_poly.pdbx_seq_one_letter_code
_entity_poly.pdbx_strand_id
1 'polypeptide(L)'
;MSIPDPQTGSDTLSNKVRTFATLGPTQKELYDLICEFKNKGLTVKEIYNLNKKRSLRLPSAKSQVQRTLKALRKMNLVYAVPENDSKTLRYYPVNNNSKEVLP
;
A
#
# COMPACT_ATOMS: atom_id res chain seq x y z
N MET A 1 12.71 -21.08 39.00
CA MET A 1 11.40 -21.27 38.33
C MET A 1 11.06 -20.00 37.57
N SER A 2 10.62 -20.16 36.32
CA SER A 2 10.39 -19.12 35.31
C SER A 2 9.10 -18.33 35.52
N ILE A 3 9.05 -17.10 34.99
CA ILE A 3 7.95 -16.65 34.11
C ILE A 3 8.61 -15.85 32.96
N PRO A 4 8.32 -16.15 31.68
CA PRO A 4 8.79 -15.36 30.55
C PRO A 4 7.98 -14.07 30.40
N ASP A 5 8.63 -12.96 30.07
CA ASP A 5 7.98 -11.68 29.76
C ASP A 5 7.25 -11.79 28.40
N PRO A 6 5.91 -11.61 28.34
CA PRO A 6 5.18 -11.66 27.08
C PRO A 6 5.16 -10.27 26.43
N GLN A 7 6.31 -9.76 25.99
CA GLN A 7 6.38 -8.54 25.17
C GLN A 7 6.50 -8.88 23.69
N THR A 8 5.51 -9.59 23.16
CA THR A 8 5.43 -9.83 21.71
C THR A 8 3.98 -9.89 21.26
N GLY A 9 3.25 -8.80 21.42
CA GLY A 9 1.86 -8.73 20.97
C GLY A 9 1.27 -7.33 20.74
N SER A 10 1.87 -6.28 21.30
CA SER A 10 1.22 -4.95 21.33
C SER A 10 1.81 -3.89 20.38
N ASP A 11 2.98 -4.12 19.77
CA ASP A 11 3.64 -3.12 18.91
C ASP A 11 3.08 -3.03 17.48
N THR A 12 2.43 -4.09 16.99
CA THR A 12 2.02 -4.17 15.58
C THR A 12 0.77 -3.33 15.27
N LEU A 13 -0.14 -3.20 16.23
CA LEU A 13 -1.36 -2.39 16.11
C LEU A 13 -1.07 -0.89 16.30
N SER A 14 -0.21 -0.55 17.26
CA SER A 14 0.15 0.83 17.59
C SER A 14 0.89 1.52 16.44
N ASN A 15 1.78 0.79 15.75
CA ASN A 15 2.46 1.30 14.57
C ASN A 15 1.52 1.55 13.39
N LYS A 16 0.55 0.67 13.12
CA LYS A 16 -0.45 0.90 12.06
C LYS A 16 -1.26 2.16 12.30
N VAL A 17 -1.84 2.32 13.50
CA VAL A 17 -2.69 3.48 13.82
C VAL A 17 -1.90 4.78 13.66
N ARG A 18 -0.63 4.80 14.07
CA ARG A 18 0.27 5.95 13.84
C ARG A 18 0.56 6.18 12.36
N THR A 19 0.88 5.13 11.59
CA THR A 19 1.17 5.25 10.15
C THR A 19 -0.05 5.76 9.38
N PHE A 20 -1.25 5.23 9.65
CA PHE A 20 -2.49 5.69 9.03
C PHE A 20 -2.88 7.12 9.44
N ALA A 21 -2.58 7.54 10.68
CA ALA A 21 -2.80 8.92 11.13
C ALA A 21 -1.86 9.92 10.43
N THR A 22 -0.69 9.48 9.96
CA THR A 22 0.25 10.30 9.19
C THR A 22 -0.04 10.34 7.68
N LEU A 23 -1.01 9.54 7.19
CA LEU A 23 -1.35 9.54 5.77
C LEU A 23 -2.14 10.80 5.41
N GLY A 24 -1.65 11.53 4.41
CA GLY A 24 -2.44 12.57 3.77
C GLY A 24 -3.70 11.98 3.09
N PRO A 25 -4.74 12.79 2.84
CA PRO A 25 -5.99 12.32 2.26
C PRO A 25 -5.78 11.57 0.93
N THR A 26 -4.88 12.08 0.09
CA THR A 26 -4.49 11.45 -1.18
C THR A 26 -3.78 10.10 -1.01
N GLN A 27 -2.97 9.93 0.04
CA GLN A 27 -2.28 8.67 0.30
C GLN A 27 -3.26 7.61 0.80
N LYS A 28 -4.19 8.01 1.66
CA LYS A 28 -5.25 7.14 2.16
C LYS A 28 -6.14 6.65 1.02
N GLU A 29 -6.62 7.57 0.18
CA GLU A 29 -7.49 7.21 -0.95
C GLU A 29 -6.78 6.33 -1.98
N LEU A 30 -5.47 6.53 -2.18
CA LEU A 30 -4.67 5.67 -3.05
C LEU A 30 -4.49 4.27 -2.47
N TYR A 31 -4.26 4.18 -1.16
CA TYR A 31 -4.15 2.92 -0.46
C TYR A 31 -5.48 2.15 -0.47
N ASP A 32 -6.60 2.84 -0.21
CA ASP A 32 -7.94 2.26 -0.25
C ASP A 32 -8.25 1.72 -1.64
N LEU A 33 -7.93 2.47 -2.70
CA LEU A 33 -8.08 2.00 -4.07
C LEU A 33 -7.25 0.73 -4.35
N ILE A 34 -6.01 0.64 -3.85
CA ILE A 34 -5.18 -0.56 -4.02
C ILE A 34 -5.77 -1.74 -3.22
N CYS A 35 -6.36 -1.47 -2.06
CA CYS A 35 -7.04 -2.47 -1.24
C CYS A 35 -8.31 -3.02 -1.90
N GLU A 36 -9.09 -2.19 -2.60
CA GLU A 36 -10.24 -2.66 -3.40
C GLU A 36 -9.81 -3.72 -4.44
N PHE A 37 -8.61 -3.56 -5.01
CA PHE A 37 -8.07 -4.45 -6.04
C PHE A 37 -7.00 -5.41 -5.51
N LYS A 38 -7.00 -5.73 -4.21
CA LYS A 38 -5.96 -6.53 -3.53
C LYS A 38 -5.58 -7.85 -4.21
N ASN A 39 -6.54 -8.50 -4.87
CA ASN A 39 -6.31 -9.79 -5.54
C ASN A 39 -5.59 -9.67 -6.89
N LYS A 40 -5.74 -8.52 -7.57
CA LYS A 40 -5.16 -8.26 -8.91
C LYS A 40 -3.97 -7.30 -8.86
N GLY A 41 -3.90 -6.47 -7.82
CA GLY A 41 -3.02 -5.32 -7.77
C GLY A 41 -3.33 -4.30 -8.86
N LEU A 42 -2.65 -3.16 -8.82
CA LEU A 42 -2.85 -2.07 -9.78
C LEU A 42 -1.53 -1.49 -10.24
N THR A 43 -1.45 -1.18 -11.53
CA THR A 43 -0.34 -0.39 -12.10
C THR A 43 -0.62 1.11 -11.98
N VAL A 44 0.44 1.94 -12.09
CA VAL A 44 0.30 3.42 -12.14
C VAL A 44 -0.69 3.86 -13.22
N LYS A 45 -0.65 3.19 -14.39
CA LYS A 45 -1.53 3.49 -15.52
C LYS A 45 -2.99 3.15 -15.20
N GLU A 46 -3.24 2.01 -14.56
CA GLU A 46 -4.58 1.62 -14.13
C GLU A 46 -5.13 2.58 -13.07
N ILE A 47 -4.34 2.92 -12.06
CA ILE A 47 -4.70 3.89 -11.02
C ILE A 47 -5.06 5.24 -11.64
N TYR A 48 -4.24 5.72 -12.58
CA TYR A 48 -4.49 6.96 -13.30
C TYR A 48 -5.81 6.93 -14.09
N ASN A 49 -6.05 5.83 -14.80
CA ASN A 49 -7.28 5.66 -15.57
C ASN A 49 -8.52 5.53 -14.67
N LEU A 50 -8.40 4.85 -13.53
CA LEU A 50 -9.45 4.73 -12.53
C LEU A 50 -9.77 6.08 -11.89
N ASN A 51 -8.74 6.88 -11.58
CA ASN A 51 -8.91 8.25 -11.11
C ASN A 51 -9.77 9.08 -12.09
N LYS A 52 -9.42 9.03 -13.38
CA LYS A 52 -10.15 9.73 -14.44
C LYS A 52 -11.61 9.27 -14.56
N LYS A 53 -11.90 7.99 -14.29
CA LYS A 53 -13.25 7.41 -14.39
C LYS A 53 -14.11 7.65 -13.15
N ARG A 54 -13.51 7.66 -11.96
CA ARG A 54 -14.21 7.67 -10.66
C ARG A 54 -14.19 9.04 -9.96
N SER A 55 -13.60 10.08 -10.57
CA SER A 55 -13.43 11.42 -9.98
C SER A 55 -12.85 11.35 -8.55
N LEU A 56 -11.85 10.49 -8.36
CA LEU A 56 -11.21 10.33 -7.05
C LEU A 56 -10.36 11.58 -6.74
N ARG A 57 -10.09 11.82 -5.45
CA ARG A 57 -9.14 12.84 -4.96
C ARG A 57 -7.69 12.37 -5.09
N LEU A 58 -7.40 11.62 -6.15
CA LEU A 58 -6.05 11.19 -6.49
C LEU A 58 -5.37 12.22 -7.39
N PRO A 59 -4.02 12.24 -7.41
CA PRO A 59 -3.29 13.20 -8.22
C PRO A 59 -3.62 13.06 -9.71
N SER A 60 -3.81 14.20 -10.39
CA SER A 60 -4.09 14.27 -11.82
C SER A 60 -2.86 14.03 -12.70
N ALA A 61 -1.67 13.89 -12.11
CA ALA A 61 -0.41 13.59 -12.79
C ALA A 61 0.12 12.20 -12.40
N LYS A 62 0.56 11.42 -13.40
CA LYS A 62 1.17 10.09 -13.20
C LYS A 62 2.40 10.14 -12.28
N SER A 63 3.20 11.21 -12.39
CA SER A 63 4.39 11.42 -11.56
C SER A 63 4.05 11.61 -10.08
N GLN A 64 2.95 12.28 -9.78
CA GLN A 64 2.46 12.43 -8.41
C GLN A 64 1.92 11.12 -7.86
N VAL A 65 1.17 10.35 -8.66
CA VAL A 65 0.74 8.99 -8.28
C VAL A 65 1.95 8.11 -7.93
N GLN A 66 3.00 8.14 -8.75
CA GLN A 66 4.25 7.42 -8.48
C GLN A 66 4.92 7.86 -7.17
N ARG A 67 4.99 9.16 -6.88
CA ARG A 67 5.53 9.67 -5.61
C ARG A 67 4.73 9.15 -4.42
N THR A 68 3.40 9.17 -4.51
CA THR A 68 2.51 8.67 -3.46
C THR A 68 2.68 7.17 -3.24
N LEU A 69 2.76 6.37 -4.31
CA LEU A 69 3.04 4.93 -4.23
C LEU A 69 4.41 4.64 -3.58
N LYS A 70 5.43 5.44 -3.92
CA LYS A 70 6.76 5.33 -3.31
C LYS A 70 6.70 5.64 -1.80
N ALA A 71 5.90 6.61 -1.38
CA ALA A 71 5.69 6.92 0.04
C ALA A 71 4.99 5.76 0.76
N LEU A 72 3.89 5.24 0.20
CA LEU A 72 3.18 4.07 0.75
C LEU A 72 4.08 2.84 0.86
N ARG A 73 4.97 2.62 -0.11
CA ARG A 73 5.95 1.54 -0.09
C ARG A 73 7.00 1.73 1.01
N LYS A 74 7.51 2.96 1.20
CA LYS A 74 8.43 3.27 2.32
C LYS A 74 7.78 3.03 3.69
N MET A 75 6.46 3.17 3.77
CA MET A 75 5.67 2.91 4.96
C MET A 75 5.27 1.43 5.12
N ASN A 76 5.76 0.53 4.27
CA ASN A 76 5.39 -0.90 4.22
C ASN A 76 3.89 -1.15 4.10
N LEU A 77 3.14 -0.22 3.49
CA LEU A 77 1.71 -0.37 3.26
C LEU A 77 1.42 -1.07 1.92
N VAL A 78 2.30 -0.91 0.94
CA VAL A 78 2.17 -1.54 -0.38
C VAL A 78 3.51 -2.12 -0.83
N TYR A 79 3.46 -3.19 -1.60
CA TYR A 79 4.62 -3.74 -2.30
C TYR A 79 4.40 -3.68 -3.80
N ALA A 80 5.48 -3.76 -4.57
CA ALA A 80 5.45 -3.65 -6.03
C ALA A 80 6.13 -4.86 -6.66
N VAL A 81 5.48 -5.45 -7.66
CA VAL A 81 5.98 -6.57 -8.45
C VAL A 81 6.18 -6.09 -9.90
N PRO A 82 7.34 -6.35 -10.53
CA PRO A 82 7.52 -6.03 -11.94
C PRO A 82 6.64 -6.93 -12.81
N GLU A 83 6.00 -6.34 -13.83
CA GLU A 83 5.35 -7.09 -14.91
C GLU A 83 6.39 -7.54 -15.95
N ASN A 84 6.00 -8.44 -16.86
CA ASN A 84 6.86 -9.04 -17.88
C ASN A 84 7.66 -8.03 -18.73
N ASP A 85 7.14 -6.80 -18.91
CA ASP A 85 7.81 -5.72 -19.65
C ASP A 85 8.97 -5.07 -18.85
N SER A 86 9.22 -5.48 -17.61
CA SER A 86 10.25 -5.00 -16.65
C SER A 86 10.16 -3.50 -16.27
N LYS A 87 9.45 -2.68 -17.05
CA LYS A 87 9.25 -1.24 -16.81
C LYS A 87 7.95 -0.94 -16.06
N THR A 88 7.00 -1.87 -16.08
CA THR A 88 5.70 -1.69 -15.41
C THR A 88 5.73 -2.35 -14.05
N LEU A 89 5.39 -1.58 -13.01
CA LEU A 89 5.25 -2.07 -11.66
C LEU A 89 3.77 -2.19 -11.30
N ARG A 90 3.39 -3.36 -10.79
CA ARG A 90 2.06 -3.66 -10.25
C ARG A 90 2.12 -3.64 -8.73
N TYR A 91 1.26 -2.82 -8.12
CA TYR A 91 1.25 -2.55 -6.70
C TYR A 91 0.14 -3.33 -6.01
N TYR A 92 0.47 -3.91 -4.87
CA TYR A 92 -0.44 -4.70 -4.04
C TYR A 92 -0.39 -4.18 -2.59
N PRO A 93 -1.50 -4.27 -1.84
CA PRO A 93 -1.47 -3.92 -0.43
C PRO A 93 -0.69 -4.97 0.35
N VAL A 94 0.13 -4.53 1.32
CA VAL A 94 0.78 -5.43 2.26
C VAL A 94 -0.28 -5.94 3.24
N ASN A 95 -0.56 -7.24 3.20
CA ASN A 95 -1.44 -7.89 4.15
C ASN A 95 -0.64 -8.24 5.42
N ASN A 96 -0.80 -7.47 6.49
CA ASN A 96 -0.16 -7.75 7.79
C ASN A 96 -0.62 -9.04 8.49
N ASN A 97 -1.44 -9.88 7.84
CA ASN A 97 -1.82 -11.20 8.33
C ASN A 97 -0.99 -12.35 7.73
N SER A 98 -0.04 -12.07 6.84
CA SER A 98 0.78 -13.12 6.20
C SER A 98 2.26 -12.89 6.50
N LYS A 99 2.81 -13.68 7.43
CA LYS A 99 4.21 -14.12 7.30
C LYS A 99 4.27 -14.93 6.00
N GLU A 100 4.97 -14.43 4.98
CA GLU A 100 5.10 -15.07 3.66
C GLU A 100 3.75 -15.24 2.92
N VAL A 101 3.63 -15.19 1.61
CA VAL A 101 4.35 -15.95 0.59
C VAL A 101 4.38 -15.10 -0.68
N LEU A 102 5.58 -14.80 -1.17
CA LEU A 102 5.79 -14.53 -2.59
C LEU A 102 5.77 -15.89 -3.30
N PRO A 103 5.09 -16.07 -4.44
CA PRO A 103 5.38 -17.19 -5.32
C PRO A 103 6.82 -17.10 -5.86
#